data_AF-U1GVE3-F1
#
_entry.id   AF-U1GVE3-F1
#
_cell.length_a   1.000
_cell.length_b   1.000
_cell.length_c   1.000
_cell.angle_alpha   90.00
_cell.angle_beta   90.00
_cell.angle_gamma   90.00
#
_symmetry.space_group_name_H-M   'P 1'
#
loop_
_entity.id
_entity.type
_entity.pdbx_description
1 polymer ?
#
loop_
_entity_poly.entity_id
_entity_poly.type
_entity_poly.pdbx_seq_one_letter_code
_entity_poly.pdbx_strand_id
1 'polypeptide(L)'
;MGELPLKEGGATFKPSSFKRETQVGEVHENTGYVETPTAAELVLTLNAAIDPQEFANVSNDTLTIFLSGGSQHMMPAAWVTEAVELSKGELKVTYNSAKSQKLV
;
A
#
# COMPACT_ATOMS: atom_id res chain seq x y z
N MET A 1 -15.45 -0.09 12.93
CA MET A 1 -15.09 0.07 11.51
C MET A 1 -15.70 -1.11 10.76
N GLY A 2 -16.62 -0.84 9.83
CA GLY A 2 -17.33 -1.86 9.03
C GLY A 2 -16.61 -2.16 7.71
N GLU A 3 -17.19 -3.04 6.89
CA GLU A 3 -16.69 -3.35 5.55
C GLU A 3 -16.71 -2.08 4.67
N LEU A 4 -15.59 -1.78 4.02
CA LEU A 4 -15.48 -0.62 3.14
C LEU A 4 -16.21 -0.91 1.83
N PRO A 5 -17.06 0.02 1.32
CA PRO A 5 -17.73 -0.13 0.04
C PRO A 5 -16.75 0.15 -1.10
N LEU A 6 -15.82 -0.80 -1.29
CA LEU A 6 -14.82 -0.79 -2.35
C LEU A 6 -15.52 -1.00 -3.70
N LYS A 7 -15.06 -0.27 -4.71
CA LYS A 7 -15.43 -0.59 -6.09
C LYS A 7 -14.81 -1.92 -6.49
N GLU A 8 -15.47 -2.68 -7.37
CA GLU A 8 -14.88 -3.88 -7.95
C GLU A 8 -13.54 -3.56 -8.62
N GLY A 9 -12.48 -4.29 -8.26
CA GLY A 9 -11.10 -4.00 -8.71
C GLY A 9 -10.51 -2.68 -8.19
N GLY A 10 -11.22 -1.97 -7.30
CA GLY A 10 -10.83 -0.67 -6.76
C GLY A 10 -9.80 -0.73 -5.64
N ALA A 11 -9.18 -1.88 -5.37
CA ALA A 11 -8.16 -2.00 -4.33
C ALA A 11 -6.90 -2.65 -4.91
N THR A 12 -5.75 -2.00 -4.72
CA THR A 12 -4.44 -2.55 -5.08
C THR A 12 -3.53 -2.47 -3.86
N PHE A 13 -2.92 -3.60 -3.49
CA PHE A 13 -1.96 -3.67 -2.40
C PHE A 13 -0.59 -4.14 -2.91
N LYS A 14 0.45 -3.38 -2.57
CA LYS A 14 1.85 -3.72 -2.80
C LYS A 14 2.53 -3.86 -1.44
N PRO A 15 2.97 -5.08 -1.05
CA PRO A 15 3.69 -5.25 0.20
C PRO A 15 5.07 -4.58 0.14
N SER A 16 5.62 -4.25 1.31
CA SER A 16 7.00 -3.76 1.39
C SER A 16 7.97 -4.84 0.90
N SER A 17 9.02 -4.43 0.21
CA SER A 17 9.98 -5.34 -0.42
C SER A 17 11.34 -4.66 -0.59
N PHE A 18 12.20 -5.26 -1.41
CA PHE A 18 13.47 -4.68 -1.84
C PHE A 18 13.53 -4.69 -3.37
N LYS A 19 13.83 -3.54 -3.95
CA LYS A 19 14.23 -3.45 -5.36
C LYS A 19 15.72 -3.79 -5.44
N ARG A 20 16.07 -4.75 -6.30
CA ARG A 20 17.46 -5.16 -6.54
C ARG A 20 17.92 -4.66 -7.89
N GLU A 21 19.07 -3.99 -7.90
CA GLU A 21 19.71 -3.52 -9.12
C GLU A 21 21.08 -4.19 -9.25
N THR A 22 21.41 -4.67 -10.45
CA THR A 22 22.68 -5.36 -10.70
C THR A 22 23.84 -4.41 -10.51
N GLN A 23 24.79 -4.79 -9.65
CA GLN A 23 26.05 -4.10 -9.49
C GLN A 23 27.13 -4.88 -10.24
N VAL A 24 27.55 -4.34 -11.39
CA VAL A 24 28.56 -4.97 -12.24
C VAL A 24 29.94 -4.85 -11.58
N GLY A 25 30.60 -5.98 -11.35
CA GLY A 25 31.99 -6.03 -10.90
C GLY A 25 32.97 -6.01 -12.07
N GLU A 26 34.25 -5.79 -11.78
CA GLU A 26 35.31 -5.84 -12.81
C GLU A 26 35.47 -7.24 -13.44
N VAL A 27 35.08 -8.28 -12.70
CA VAL A 27 35.00 -9.69 -13.14
C VAL A 27 33.65 -10.30 -12.77
N HIS A 28 33.26 -11.40 -13.42
CA HIS A 28 31.93 -11.98 -13.25
C HIS A 28 31.68 -12.47 -11.81
N GLU A 29 32.71 -12.96 -11.12
CA GLU A 29 32.66 -13.41 -9.72
C GLU A 29 32.37 -12.28 -8.74
N ASN A 30 32.64 -11.03 -9.13
CA ASN A 30 32.43 -9.84 -8.31
C ASN A 30 31.11 -9.11 -8.65
N THR A 31 30.26 -9.69 -9.50
CA THR A 31 28.94 -9.11 -9.80
C THR A 31 27.96 -9.44 -8.68
N GLY A 32 27.29 -8.41 -8.17
CA GLY A 32 26.34 -8.50 -7.07
C GLY A 32 25.07 -7.71 -7.33
N TYR A 33 24.39 -7.32 -6.26
CA TYR A 33 23.23 -6.44 -6.33
C TYR A 33 23.24 -5.42 -5.19
N VAL A 34 22.68 -4.25 -5.46
CA VAL A 34 22.33 -3.27 -4.43
C VAL A 34 20.83 -3.38 -4.15
N GLU A 35 20.47 -3.36 -2.86
CA GLU A 35 19.09 -3.37 -2.40
C GLU A 35 18.64 -1.97 -1.99
N THR A 36 17.50 -1.54 -2.55
CA THR A 36 16.77 -0.36 -2.10
C THR A 36 15.45 -0.81 -1.49
N PRO A 37 15.16 -0.51 -0.22
CA PRO A 37 13.88 -0.86 0.39
C PRO A 37 12.74 -0.13 -0.30
N THR A 38 11.63 -0.82 -0.53
CA THR A 38 10.39 -0.26 -1.06
C THR A 38 9.31 -0.32 0.01
N ALA A 39 8.67 0.81 0.29
CA ALA A 39 7.57 0.91 1.22
C ALA A 39 6.36 0.06 0.77
N ALA A 40 5.50 -0.29 1.73
CA ALA A 40 4.20 -0.87 1.44
C ALA A 40 3.23 0.25 1.00
N GLU A 41 2.40 -0.06 0.02
CA GLU A 41 1.43 0.86 -0.58
C GLU A 41 0.07 0.17 -0.74
N LEU A 42 -0.99 0.81 -0.26
CA LEU A 42 -2.38 0.38 -0.43
C LEU A 42 -3.15 1.52 -1.10
N VAL A 43 -3.66 1.26 -2.30
CA VAL A 43 -4.52 2.18 -3.06
C VAL A 43 -5.94 1.67 -2.99
N LEU A 44 -6.86 2.51 -2.53
CA LEU A 44 -8.30 2.22 -2.50
C LEU A 44 -9.07 3.25 -3.33
N THR A 45 -10.06 2.77 -4.06
CA THR A 45 -11.08 3.53 -4.76
C THR A 45 -12.42 3.19 -4.13
N LEU A 46 -12.98 4.18 -3.46
CA LEU A 46 -14.24 4.11 -2.71
C LEU A 46 -15.35 4.85 -3.47
N ASN A 47 -16.58 4.43 -3.27
CA ASN A 47 -17.73 5.20 -3.73
C ASN A 47 -17.89 6.47 -2.86
N ALA A 48 -18.22 7.62 -3.47
CA ALA A 48 -18.33 8.92 -2.78
C ALA A 48 -19.51 9.07 -1.80
N ALA A 49 -20.17 7.99 -1.41
CA ALA A 49 -21.23 8.01 -0.40
C ALA A 49 -20.67 8.08 1.04
N ILE A 50 -19.35 8.06 1.23
CA ILE A 50 -18.69 8.14 2.54
C ILE A 50 -17.98 9.47 2.70
N ASP A 51 -17.88 9.95 3.94
CA ASP A 51 -17.11 11.13 4.30
C ASP A 51 -15.61 10.94 3.97
N PRO A 52 -15.03 11.74 3.06
CA PRO A 52 -13.62 11.68 2.73
C PRO A 52 -12.67 11.92 3.90
N GLN A 53 -13.11 12.68 4.91
CA GLN A 53 -12.25 13.09 6.02
C GLN A 53 -11.86 11.92 6.93
N GLU A 54 -12.70 10.89 7.04
CA GLU A 54 -12.39 9.69 7.84
C GLU A 54 -11.17 8.93 7.27
N PHE A 55 -10.95 9.00 5.96
CA PHE A 55 -9.86 8.32 5.28
C PHE A 55 -8.64 9.21 5.11
N ALA A 56 -8.83 10.52 4.94
CA ALA A 56 -7.74 11.48 4.74
C ALA A 56 -6.87 11.69 5.99
N ASN A 57 -7.40 11.43 7.19
CA ASN A 57 -6.73 11.76 8.46
C ASN A 57 -5.85 10.65 9.04
N VAL A 58 -5.70 9.52 8.33
CA VAL A 58 -4.82 8.43 8.77
C VAL A 58 -3.36 8.86 8.66
N SER A 59 -2.66 8.93 9.79
CA SER A 59 -1.27 9.38 9.88
C SER A 59 -0.35 8.48 10.71
N ASN A 60 -0.89 7.52 11.47
CA ASN A 60 -0.11 6.55 12.22
C ASN A 60 -0.94 5.32 12.66
N ASP A 61 -1.90 4.89 11.86
CA ASP A 61 -2.77 3.78 12.22
C ASP A 61 -2.24 2.44 11.74
N THR A 62 -2.80 1.34 12.28
CA THR A 62 -2.51 0.00 11.79
C THR A 62 -3.62 -0.47 10.86
N LEU A 63 -3.28 -0.70 9.59
CA LEU A 63 -4.20 -1.26 8.61
C LEU A 63 -4.04 -2.77 8.53
N THR A 64 -5.15 -3.49 8.62
CA THR A 64 -5.19 -4.93 8.34
C THR A 64 -5.89 -5.14 7.00
N ILE A 65 -5.21 -5.84 6.09
CA ILE A 65 -5.60 -5.99 4.69
C ILE A 65 -5.94 -7.45 4.46
N PHE A 66 -7.17 -7.71 4.04
CA PHE A 66 -7.66 -9.03 3.66
C PHE A 66 -7.67 -9.12 2.14
N LEU A 67 -6.79 -9.96 1.58
CA LEU A 67 -6.77 -10.18 0.14
C LEU A 67 -7.79 -11.26 -0.24
N SER A 68 -8.35 -11.17 -1.45
CA SER A 68 -9.34 -12.13 -1.96
C SER A 68 -8.83 -13.58 -2.00
N GLY A 69 -7.52 -13.78 -2.05
CA GLY A 69 -6.86 -15.08 -1.93
C GLY A 69 -6.79 -15.66 -0.51
N GLY A 70 -7.39 -15.00 0.49
CA GLY A 70 -7.43 -15.44 1.89
C GLY A 70 -6.22 -15.04 2.72
N SER A 71 -5.16 -14.51 2.09
CA SER A 71 -3.98 -14.02 2.81
C SER A 71 -4.24 -12.69 3.50
N GLN A 72 -3.65 -12.51 4.66
CA GLN A 72 -3.80 -11.29 5.45
C GLN A 72 -2.46 -10.57 5.61
N HIS A 73 -2.49 -9.24 5.52
CA HIS A 73 -1.33 -8.40 5.72
C HIS A 73 -1.61 -7.30 6.73
N MET A 74 -0.58 -6.91 7.47
CA MET A 74 -0.60 -5.78 8.38
C MET A 74 0.34 -4.68 7.87
N MET A 75 -0.16 -3.45 7.80
CA MET A 75 0.60 -2.23 7.57
C MET A 75 0.56 -1.38 8.85
N PRO A 76 1.57 -1.48 9.73
CA PRO A 76 1.66 -0.64 10.93
C PRO A 76 2.07 0.79 10.57
N ALA A 77 1.73 1.76 11.42
CA ALA A 77 2.13 3.17 11.26
C ALA A 77 1.86 3.69 9.84
N ALA A 78 0.67 3.40 9.31
CA ALA A 78 0.28 3.81 7.97
C ALA A 78 -0.16 5.28 7.94
N TRP A 79 0.10 5.94 6.82
CA TRP A 79 -0.29 7.33 6.57
C TRP A 79 -0.81 7.54 5.16
N VAL A 80 -1.64 8.55 4.97
CA VAL A 80 -2.10 8.99 3.63
C VAL A 80 -1.02 9.80 2.93
N THR A 81 -0.72 9.48 1.68
CA THR A 81 0.35 10.17 0.92
C THR A 81 -0.14 11.23 -0.04
N GLU A 82 -1.37 11.11 -0.52
CA GLU A 82 -1.97 12.01 -1.51
C GLU A 82 -3.26 12.59 -0.97
N ALA A 83 -3.58 13.83 -1.36
CA ALA A 83 -4.88 14.39 -1.06
C ALA A 83 -5.96 13.45 -1.61
N VAL A 84 -6.98 13.19 -0.80
CA VAL A 84 -8.08 12.32 -1.22
C VAL A 84 -8.80 12.98 -2.39
N GLU A 85 -8.59 12.44 -3.59
CA GLU A 85 -9.14 13.01 -4.81
C GLU A 85 -10.59 12.54 -4.98
N LEU A 86 -11.51 13.50 -5.02
CA LEU A 86 -12.90 13.28 -5.42
C LEU A 86 -13.02 13.56 -6.92
N SER A 87 -13.14 12.51 -7.74
CA SER A 87 -13.32 12.63 -9.18
C SER A 87 -14.50 11.78 -9.65
N LYS A 88 -15.47 12.40 -10.34
CA LYS A 88 -16.66 11.73 -10.90
C LYS A 88 -17.47 10.89 -9.88
N GLY A 89 -17.49 11.28 -8.60
CA GLY A 89 -18.19 10.53 -7.55
C GLY A 89 -17.40 9.32 -7.02
N GLU A 90 -16.11 9.27 -7.30
CA GLU A 90 -15.17 8.29 -6.77
C GLU A 90 -14.16 8.99 -5.87
N LEU A 91 -13.78 8.29 -4.81
CA LEU A 91 -12.82 8.75 -3.82
C LEU A 91 -11.60 7.85 -3.88
N LYS A 92 -10.45 8.41 -4.26
CA LYS A 92 -9.19 7.67 -4.29
C LYS A 92 -8.34 8.06 -3.08
N VAL A 93 -7.86 7.05 -2.35
CA VAL A 93 -6.95 7.22 -1.22
C VAL A 93 -5.76 6.27 -1.36
N THR A 94 -4.57 6.80 -1.10
CA THR A 94 -3.31 6.04 -1.12
C THR A 94 -2.74 6.06 0.29
N TYR A 95 -2.60 4.88 0.90
CA TYR A 95 -1.93 4.69 2.18
C TYR A 95 -0.56 4.09 1.97
N ASN A 96 0.44 4.63 2.65
CA ASN A 96 1.77 4.03 2.73
C ASN A 96 2.10 3.58 4.15
N SER A 97 3.03 2.65 4.23
CA SER A 97 3.73 2.29 5.45
C SER A 97 5.16 1.91 5.11
N ALA A 98 6.10 2.18 6.00
CA ALA A 98 7.50 1.75 5.84
C ALA A 98 7.62 0.22 5.67
N LYS A 99 6.70 -0.56 6.24
CA LYS A 99 6.73 -2.03 6.20
C LYS A 99 5.31 -2.60 6.10
N SER A 100 5.18 -3.76 5.47
CA SER A 100 4.04 -4.65 5.71
C SER A 100 4.49 -6.03 6.17
N GLN A 101 3.61 -6.73 6.86
CA GLN A 101 3.86 -8.07 7.40
C GLN A 101 2.74 -9.00 6.96
N LYS A 102 3.08 -10.17 6.40
CA LYS A 102 2.10 -11.22 6.15
C LYS A 102 1.75 -11.89 7.48
N LEU A 103 0.46 -12.01 7.79
CA LEU A 103 -0.04 -12.62 9.02
C LEU A 103 -0.43 -14.09 8.81
N VAL A 104 -1.11 -14.39 7.69
CA VAL A 104 -1.59 -15.73 7.31
C VAL A 104 -1.53 -15.90 5.80
#